data_AF-A0A6P8D2N2-F1
#
_entry.id   AF-A0A6P8D2N2-F1
#
_cell.length_a   1.000
_cell.length_b   1.000
_cell.length_c   1.000
_cell.angle_alpha   90.00
_cell.angle_beta   90.00
_cell.angle_gamma   90.00
#
_symmetry.space_group_name_H-M   'P 1'
#
loop_
_entity.id
_entity.type
_entity.pdbx_description
1 polymer ?
#
loop_
_entity_poly.entity_id
_entity_poly.type
_entity_poly.pdbx_seq_one_letter_code
_entity_poly.pdbx_strand_id
1 'polypeptide(L)'
;MLAPIAIAVTVGFIGWAYHSLKPPPPKICGSRNGPQITSPRIKLSDGRHLSYREMGVPKEEAKYKIIVIHGFDISKDITLPVSQELIEELRIYFLFFDRAGYGESDPNPSRTVKSEAFDIQELADQLQIGPRFYIIGISMGAYPAWSCLKYIPHRLSGAALVVPFVHYWWPSFPTQLSREALRKLPVPDQWTFRVAHFAPWLLHWWMTQKWFTSLSIMAGNMELFSPSDHEILKKWMENPDPNQVC
;
A
#
# COMPACT_ATOMS: atom_id res chain seq x y z
N MET A 1 -7.01 45.19 -26.86
CA MET A 1 -8.02 44.45 -26.06
C MET A 1 -7.85 42.94 -26.10
N LEU A 2 -7.37 42.33 -27.19
CA LEU A 2 -7.17 40.87 -27.26
C LEU A 2 -6.02 40.34 -26.40
N ALA A 3 -4.91 41.07 -26.29
CA ALA A 3 -3.75 40.61 -25.51
C ALA A 3 -4.03 40.47 -23.99
N PRO A 4 -4.70 41.42 -23.29
CA PRO A 4 -5.07 41.23 -21.89
C PRO A 4 -6.04 40.07 -21.66
N ILE A 5 -6.98 39.85 -22.58
CA ILE A 5 -7.92 38.72 -22.52
C ILE A 5 -7.17 37.40 -22.69
N ALA A 6 -6.26 37.32 -23.67
CA ALA A 6 -5.43 36.15 -23.89
C ALA A 6 -4.59 35.82 -22.65
N ILE A 7 -3.95 36.83 -22.04
CA ILE A 7 -3.16 36.65 -20.80
C ILE A 7 -4.04 36.13 -19.66
N ALA A 8 -5.21 36.73 -19.44
CA ALA A 8 -6.12 36.31 -18.37
C ALA A 8 -6.60 34.87 -18.56
N VAL A 9 -6.94 34.48 -19.79
CA VAL A 9 -7.33 33.09 -20.13
C VAL A 9 -6.18 32.13 -19.90
N THR A 10 -4.96 32.48 -20.33
CA THR A 10 -3.77 31.64 -20.12
C THR A 10 -3.47 31.44 -18.63
N VAL A 11 -3.50 32.51 -17.84
CA VAL A 11 -3.26 32.43 -16.38
C VAL A 11 -4.35 31.60 -15.71
N GLY A 12 -5.62 31.80 -16.08
CA GLY A 12 -6.74 31.01 -15.58
C GLY A 12 -6.59 29.52 -15.90
N PHE A 13 -6.19 29.18 -17.12
CA PHE A 13 -5.94 27.81 -17.54
C PHE A 13 -4.77 27.17 -16.78
N ILE A 14 -3.66 27.89 -16.61
CA ILE A 14 -2.50 27.42 -15.83
C ILE A 14 -2.91 27.18 -14.37
N GLY A 15 -3.67 28.09 -13.76
CA GLY A 15 -4.17 27.94 -12.39
C GLY A 15 -5.08 26.71 -12.25
N TRP A 16 -6.01 26.53 -13.18
CA TRP A 16 -6.89 25.35 -13.22
C TRP A 16 -6.10 24.04 -13.39
N ALA A 17 -5.13 24.01 -14.30
CA ALA A 17 -4.28 22.85 -14.51
C ALA A 17 -3.46 22.52 -13.26
N TYR A 18 -2.82 23.51 -12.64
CA TYR A 18 -2.06 23.34 -11.40
C TYR A 18 -2.92 22.76 -10.26
N HIS A 19 -4.14 23.29 -10.06
CA HIS A 19 -5.06 22.76 -9.06
C HIS A 19 -5.53 21.33 -9.38
N SER A 20 -5.77 21.03 -10.65
CA SER A 20 -6.26 19.71 -11.08
C SER A 20 -5.17 18.61 -10.99
N LEU A 21 -3.89 18.99 -11.01
CA LEU A 21 -2.76 18.07 -10.89
C LEU A 21 -2.41 17.74 -9.44
N LYS A 22 -2.81 18.58 -8.48
CA LYS A 22 -2.44 18.41 -7.07
C LYS A 22 -3.53 17.71 -6.28
N PRO A 23 -3.20 16.64 -5.52
CA PRO A 23 -4.16 16.06 -4.60
C PRO A 23 -4.58 17.09 -3.54
N PRO A 24 -5.83 17.03 -3.06
CA PRO A 24 -6.25 17.85 -1.93
C PRO A 24 -5.40 17.52 -0.70
N PRO A 25 -5.22 18.47 0.23
CA PRO A 25 -4.55 18.19 1.49
C PRO A 25 -5.20 16.99 2.21
N PRO A 26 -4.40 16.05 2.74
CA PRO A 26 -4.93 14.88 3.41
C PRO A 26 -5.66 15.25 4.70
N LYS A 27 -6.76 14.55 4.99
CA LYS A 27 -7.51 14.72 6.25
C LYS A 27 -6.86 13.87 7.34
N ILE A 28 -6.00 14.48 8.14
CA ILE A 28 -5.27 13.81 9.21
C ILE A 28 -6.23 13.31 10.30
N CYS A 29 -6.15 12.03 10.68
CA CYS A 29 -6.98 11.46 11.73
C CYS A 29 -6.71 12.15 13.08
N GLY A 30 -7.77 12.56 13.76
CA GLY A 30 -7.73 13.32 15.01
C GLY A 30 -7.50 14.83 14.86
N SER A 31 -7.35 15.34 13.63
CA SER A 31 -7.31 16.80 13.39
C SER A 31 -8.71 17.43 13.37
N ARG A 32 -8.79 18.77 13.40
CA ARG A 32 -10.05 19.51 13.25
C ARG A 32 -10.68 19.16 11.90
N ASN A 33 -11.86 18.52 11.91
CA ASN A 33 -12.57 17.97 10.75
C ASN A 33 -11.90 16.74 10.08
N GLY A 34 -10.93 16.11 10.74
CA GLY A 34 -10.37 14.83 10.33
C GLY A 34 -11.22 13.64 10.80
N PRO A 35 -11.00 12.43 10.25
CA PRO A 35 -11.59 11.20 10.76
C PRO A 35 -11.22 10.98 12.24
N GLN A 36 -12.06 10.22 12.96
CA GLN A 36 -11.76 9.85 14.34
C GLN A 36 -10.63 8.82 14.40
N ILE A 37 -9.92 8.83 15.53
CA ILE A 37 -8.92 7.80 15.84
C ILE A 37 -9.65 6.71 16.62
N THR A 38 -9.59 5.49 16.13
CA THR A 38 -10.23 4.32 16.73
C THR A 38 -9.24 3.21 17.08
N SER A 39 -8.01 3.28 16.57
CA SER A 39 -6.98 2.27 16.77
C SER A 39 -5.76 2.83 17.52
N PRO A 40 -4.98 1.96 18.21
CA PRO A 40 -3.68 2.35 18.75
C PRO A 40 -2.73 2.87 17.67
N ARG A 41 -1.92 3.88 18.02
CA ARG A 41 -0.93 4.47 17.13
C ARG A 41 0.36 4.77 17.86
N ILE A 42 1.47 4.64 17.16
CA ILE A 42 2.77 5.18 17.61
C ILE A 42 3.04 6.51 16.92
N LYS A 43 3.90 7.34 17.53
CA LYS A 43 4.38 8.58 16.92
C LYS A 43 5.83 8.41 16.51
N LEU A 44 6.10 8.49 15.21
CA LEU A 44 7.44 8.44 14.64
C LEU A 44 8.25 9.69 15.01
N SER A 45 9.56 9.58 14.85
CA SER A 45 10.57 10.61 15.12
C SER A 45 10.35 11.88 14.31
N ASP A 46 9.77 11.77 13.11
CA ASP A 46 9.40 12.90 12.25
C ASP A 46 8.03 13.52 12.59
N GLY A 47 7.36 13.00 13.62
CA GLY A 47 6.10 13.48 14.15
C GLY A 47 4.84 12.86 13.54
N ARG A 48 4.97 12.07 12.46
CA ARG A 48 3.85 11.30 11.89
C ARG A 48 3.41 10.18 12.82
N HIS A 49 2.16 9.75 12.69
CA HIS A 49 1.62 8.59 13.40
C HIS A 49 1.50 7.38 12.47
N LEU A 50 1.82 6.19 13.01
CA LEU A 50 1.45 4.92 12.39
C LEU A 50 0.44 4.19 13.26
N SER A 51 -0.71 3.86 12.68
CA SER A 51 -1.75 3.04 13.30
C SER A 51 -1.44 1.56 13.15
N TYR A 52 -1.72 0.78 14.18
CA TYR A 52 -1.40 -0.64 14.20
C TYR A 52 -2.45 -1.49 14.92
N ARG A 53 -2.39 -2.79 14.66
CA ARG A 53 -3.23 -3.83 15.27
C ARG A 53 -2.37 -5.05 15.55
N GLU A 54 -2.55 -5.65 16.72
CA GLU A 54 -1.84 -6.85 17.16
C GLU A 54 -2.78 -8.06 17.12
N MET A 55 -2.23 -9.24 16.85
CA MET A 55 -2.98 -10.50 16.81
C MET A 55 -2.05 -11.69 17.12
N GLY A 56 -2.59 -12.72 17.73
CA GLY A 56 -1.89 -13.97 18.03
C GLY A 56 -1.50 -14.08 19.52
N VAL A 57 -0.45 -14.86 19.82
CA VAL A 57 -0.01 -15.05 21.21
C VAL A 57 0.62 -13.75 21.75
N PRO A 58 0.68 -13.56 23.10
CA PRO A 58 1.38 -12.42 23.69
C PRO A 58 2.79 -12.28 23.15
N LYS A 59 3.21 -11.03 22.87
CA LYS A 59 4.51 -10.72 22.25
C LYS A 59 5.69 -11.28 23.05
N GLU A 60 5.56 -11.38 24.36
CA GLU A 60 6.57 -11.88 25.29
C GLU A 60 6.73 -13.42 25.21
N GLU A 61 5.68 -14.12 24.80
CA GLU A 61 5.65 -15.58 24.62
C GLU A 61 5.92 -16.00 23.16
N ALA A 62 5.91 -15.05 22.23
CA ALA A 62 6.01 -15.32 20.81
C ALA A 62 7.40 -15.82 20.41
N LYS A 63 7.44 -16.96 19.70
CA LYS A 63 8.63 -17.47 19.03
C LYS A 63 8.86 -16.77 17.69
N TYR A 64 7.79 -16.45 16.97
CA TYR A 64 7.84 -15.75 15.70
C TYR A 64 7.06 -14.44 15.81
N LYS A 65 7.74 -13.33 15.57
CA LYS A 65 7.15 -12.00 15.51
C LYS A 65 7.16 -11.52 14.08
N ILE A 66 5.97 -11.31 13.51
CA ILE A 66 5.77 -11.12 12.08
C ILE A 66 5.07 -9.79 11.86
N ILE A 67 5.72 -8.86 11.15
CA ILE A 67 5.09 -7.62 10.70
C ILE A 67 4.45 -7.86 9.34
N VAL A 68 3.14 -7.63 9.24
CA VAL A 68 2.36 -7.81 8.01
C VAL A 68 2.17 -6.46 7.34
N ILE A 69 2.59 -6.38 6.08
CA ILE A 69 2.56 -5.18 5.25
C ILE A 69 1.47 -5.35 4.20
N HIS A 70 0.39 -4.58 4.33
CA HIS A 70 -0.78 -4.68 3.46
C HIS A 70 -0.56 -4.12 2.04
N GLY A 71 -1.44 -4.55 1.13
CA GLY A 71 -1.47 -4.17 -0.27
C GLY A 71 -2.15 -2.83 -0.55
N PHE A 72 -2.46 -2.60 -1.83
CA PHE A 72 -3.24 -1.44 -2.28
C PHE A 72 -4.69 -1.57 -1.84
N ASP A 73 -5.30 -0.45 -1.45
CA ASP A 73 -6.71 -0.33 -1.02
C ASP A 73 -7.12 -1.26 0.13
N ILE A 74 -6.16 -1.60 1.00
CA ILE A 74 -6.35 -2.42 2.20
C ILE A 74 -5.78 -1.65 3.41
N SER A 75 -6.03 -2.13 4.63
CA SER A 75 -5.51 -1.58 5.89
C SER A 75 -4.83 -2.65 6.76
N LYS A 76 -4.42 -2.27 7.98
CA LYS A 76 -4.02 -3.17 9.07
C LYS A 76 -5.10 -4.20 9.47
N ASP A 77 -6.33 -4.02 9.01
CA ASP A 77 -7.49 -4.84 9.38
C ASP A 77 -7.65 -6.06 8.44
N ILE A 78 -6.68 -6.28 7.54
CA ILE A 78 -6.62 -7.49 6.72
C ILE A 78 -6.62 -8.76 7.59
N THR A 79 -7.47 -9.72 7.22
CA THR A 79 -7.54 -11.05 7.81
C THR A 79 -6.62 -12.01 7.05
N LEU A 80 -5.76 -12.72 7.76
CA LEU A 80 -4.93 -13.78 7.18
C LEU A 80 -5.66 -15.12 7.32
N PRO A 81 -5.63 -16.00 6.28
CA PRO A 81 -6.23 -17.33 6.34
C PRO A 81 -5.31 -18.29 7.12
N VAL A 82 -5.12 -18.02 8.41
CA VAL A 82 -4.30 -18.80 9.34
C VAL A 82 -5.18 -19.25 10.50
N SER A 83 -5.12 -20.53 10.86
CA SER A 83 -5.95 -21.06 11.96
C SER A 83 -5.38 -20.65 13.31
N GLN A 84 -6.26 -20.51 14.31
CA GLN A 84 -5.84 -20.16 15.66
C GLN A 84 -4.95 -21.24 16.28
N GLU A 85 -5.21 -22.51 15.99
CA GLU A 85 -4.41 -23.65 16.44
C GLU A 85 -2.97 -23.52 15.95
N LEU A 86 -2.78 -23.14 14.68
CA LEU A 86 -1.44 -22.97 14.10
C LEU A 86 -0.70 -21.77 14.71
N ILE A 87 -1.42 -20.67 14.99
CA ILE A 87 -0.87 -19.50 15.68
C ILE A 87 -0.35 -19.90 17.06
N GLU A 88 -1.13 -20.67 17.82
CA GLU A 88 -0.80 -21.10 19.18
C GLU A 88 0.33 -22.14 19.19
N GLU A 89 0.26 -23.15 18.31
CA GLU A 89 1.27 -24.20 18.19
C GLU A 89 2.65 -23.61 17.87
N LEU A 90 2.69 -22.68 16.90
CA LEU A 90 3.94 -22.05 16.48
C LEU A 90 4.34 -20.84 17.33
N ARG A 91 3.48 -20.41 18.26
CA ARG A 91 3.66 -19.21 19.10
C ARG A 91 3.91 -17.96 18.25
N ILE A 92 2.99 -17.66 17.34
CA ILE A 92 3.11 -16.54 16.41
C ILE A 92 2.43 -15.28 16.97
N TYR A 93 3.15 -14.16 16.91
CA TYR A 93 2.62 -12.82 17.09
C TYR A 93 2.66 -12.09 15.75
N PHE A 94 1.52 -11.56 15.33
CA PHE A 94 1.37 -10.70 14.17
C PHE A 94 1.20 -9.25 14.57
N LEU A 95 1.96 -8.37 13.93
CA LEU A 95 1.76 -6.92 13.96
C LEU A 95 1.33 -6.46 12.58
N PHE A 96 0.14 -5.89 12.49
CA PHE A 96 -0.36 -5.22 11.31
C PHE A 96 -0.25 -3.71 11.52
N PHE A 97 0.02 -2.96 10.46
CA PHE A 97 0.04 -1.50 10.54
C PHE A 97 -0.51 -0.87 9.26
N ASP A 98 -1.12 0.29 9.41
CA ASP A 98 -1.53 1.11 8.29
C ASP A 98 -0.28 1.79 7.72
N ARG A 99 0.01 1.57 6.44
CA ARG A 99 1.13 2.24 5.76
C ARG A 99 0.89 3.76 5.71
N ALA A 100 1.95 4.54 5.50
CA ALA A 100 1.83 5.99 5.39
C ALA A 100 0.79 6.41 4.33
N GLY A 101 -0.23 7.13 4.75
CA GLY A 101 -1.36 7.57 3.90
C GLY A 101 -2.51 6.57 3.77
N TYR A 102 -2.49 5.47 4.50
CA TYR A 102 -3.58 4.50 4.61
C TYR A 102 -4.23 4.56 5.99
N GLY A 103 -5.51 4.15 6.04
CA GLY A 103 -6.26 3.99 7.29
C GLY A 103 -6.12 5.18 8.24
N GLU A 104 -5.62 4.92 9.44
CA GLU A 104 -5.42 5.92 10.49
C GLU A 104 -3.97 6.43 10.63
N SER A 105 -3.09 6.06 9.70
CA SER A 105 -1.70 6.51 9.63
C SER A 105 -1.56 7.83 8.89
N ASP A 106 -0.66 8.67 9.38
CA ASP A 106 -0.37 9.95 8.74
C ASP A 106 0.29 9.74 7.36
N PRO A 107 -0.04 10.57 6.37
CA PRO A 107 0.59 10.55 5.06
C PRO A 107 2.05 10.99 5.14
N ASN A 108 2.87 10.48 4.23
CA ASN A 108 4.23 10.93 4.03
C ASN A 108 4.37 11.57 2.63
N PRO A 109 4.20 12.89 2.48
CA PRO A 109 4.38 13.58 1.20
C PRO A 109 5.80 13.47 0.62
N SER A 110 6.79 13.22 1.49
CA SER A 110 8.20 13.02 1.12
C SER A 110 8.57 11.54 1.07
N ARG A 111 7.60 10.65 0.87
CA ARG A 111 7.83 9.20 0.86
C ARG A 111 8.87 8.84 -0.20
N THR A 112 9.86 8.07 0.24
CA THR A 112 10.84 7.43 -0.62
C THR A 112 10.75 5.92 -0.45
N VAL A 113 11.39 5.16 -1.34
CA VAL A 113 11.54 3.70 -1.11
C VAL A 113 12.15 3.46 0.27
N LYS A 114 13.19 4.22 0.64
CA LYS A 114 13.93 4.07 1.90
C LYS A 114 13.07 4.37 3.14
N SER A 115 12.20 5.37 3.08
CA SER A 115 11.46 5.83 4.26
C SER A 115 10.52 4.77 4.82
N GLU A 116 9.84 3.99 3.97
CA GLU A 116 8.93 2.94 4.46
C GLU A 116 9.68 1.84 5.26
N ALA A 117 10.94 1.54 4.93
CA ALA A 117 11.73 0.59 5.70
C ALA A 117 12.06 1.13 7.10
N PHE A 118 12.36 2.42 7.22
CA PHE A 118 12.62 3.04 8.52
C PHE A 118 11.36 3.27 9.33
N ASP A 119 10.22 3.54 8.69
CA ASP A 119 8.91 3.55 9.35
C ASP A 119 8.65 2.18 10.02
N ILE A 120 8.90 1.08 9.31
CA ILE A 120 8.77 -0.29 9.86
C ILE A 120 9.78 -0.56 10.96
N GLN A 121 11.03 -0.11 10.80
CA GLN A 121 12.06 -0.26 11.84
C GLN A 121 11.66 0.47 13.13
N GLU A 122 11.26 1.73 13.00
CA GLU A 122 10.88 2.56 14.14
C GLU A 122 9.60 2.03 14.81
N LEU A 123 8.64 1.54 14.03
CA LEU A 123 7.48 0.81 14.53
C LEU A 123 7.90 -0.39 15.39
N ALA A 124 8.82 -1.21 14.89
CA ALA A 124 9.32 -2.37 15.60
C ALA A 124 10.09 -2.00 16.89
N ASP A 125 10.84 -0.91 16.85
CA ASP A 125 11.61 -0.40 18.00
C ASP A 125 10.71 0.15 19.11
N GLN A 126 9.76 1.01 18.76
CA GLN A 126 8.85 1.63 19.73
C GLN A 126 7.92 0.59 20.36
N LEU A 127 7.46 -0.40 19.60
CA LEU A 127 6.64 -1.50 20.11
C LEU A 127 7.46 -2.64 20.73
N GLN A 128 8.79 -2.51 20.78
CA GLN A 128 9.70 -3.48 21.38
C GLN A 128 9.49 -4.90 20.82
N ILE A 129 9.31 -5.01 19.50
CA ILE A 129 9.16 -6.30 18.81
C ILE A 129 10.44 -7.13 18.98
N GLY A 130 11.59 -6.47 19.06
CA GLY A 130 12.87 -7.09 19.37
C GLY A 130 13.95 -6.75 18.34
N PRO A 131 15.15 -7.30 18.50
CA PRO A 131 16.28 -6.96 17.65
C PRO A 131 16.08 -7.41 16.20
N ARG A 132 15.38 -8.53 15.98
CA ARG A 132 15.03 -9.04 14.65
C ARG A 132 13.62 -9.58 14.60
N PHE A 133 12.96 -9.42 13.45
CA PHE A 133 11.57 -9.84 13.22
C PHE A 133 11.40 -10.36 11.79
N TYR A 134 10.29 -11.04 11.53
CA TYR A 134 9.90 -11.46 10.19
C TYR A 134 8.98 -10.42 9.55
N ILE A 135 8.95 -10.38 8.22
CA ILE A 135 8.00 -9.54 7.48
C ILE A 135 7.25 -10.36 6.43
N ILE A 136 5.98 -10.02 6.22
CA ILE A 136 5.17 -10.53 5.11
C ILE A 136 4.67 -9.34 4.30
N GLY A 137 5.10 -9.24 3.03
CA GLY A 137 4.62 -8.23 2.09
C GLY A 137 3.57 -8.80 1.15
N ILE A 138 2.34 -8.30 1.21
CA ILE A 138 1.21 -8.79 0.41
C ILE A 138 0.94 -7.82 -0.74
N SER A 139 0.93 -8.30 -1.99
CA SER A 139 0.64 -7.47 -3.17
C SER A 139 1.55 -6.24 -3.21
N MET A 140 1.00 -5.02 -3.15
CA MET A 140 1.76 -3.77 -3.11
C MET A 140 2.56 -3.59 -1.80
N GLY A 141 2.30 -4.39 -0.77
CA GLY A 141 3.13 -4.48 0.45
C GLY A 141 4.50 -5.12 0.21
N ALA A 142 4.70 -5.76 -0.95
CA ALA A 142 6.01 -6.25 -1.38
C ALA A 142 7.05 -5.13 -1.56
N TYR A 143 6.62 -3.91 -1.92
CA TYR A 143 7.52 -2.77 -2.11
C TYR A 143 8.24 -2.37 -0.80
N PRO A 144 7.52 -2.13 0.31
CA PRO A 144 8.16 -1.97 1.61
C PRO A 144 9.01 -3.18 2.01
N ALA A 145 8.58 -4.41 1.72
CA ALA A 145 9.37 -5.60 2.06
C ALA A 145 10.73 -5.63 1.34
N TRP A 146 10.76 -5.32 0.04
CA TRP A 146 12.00 -5.12 -0.73
C TRP A 146 12.86 -4.00 -0.16
N SER A 147 12.23 -2.91 0.27
CA SER A 147 12.92 -1.81 0.94
C SER A 147 13.58 -2.26 2.23
N CYS A 148 12.88 -3.04 3.06
CA CYS A 148 13.43 -3.58 4.30
C CYS A 148 14.63 -4.50 4.05
N LEU A 149 14.53 -5.39 3.05
CA LEU A 149 15.64 -6.24 2.63
C LEU A 149 16.88 -5.43 2.22
N LYS A 150 16.68 -4.26 1.61
CA LYS A 150 17.77 -3.39 1.17
C LYS A 150 18.36 -2.54 2.29
N TYR A 151 17.53 -1.91 3.12
CA TYR A 151 17.98 -0.85 4.03
C TYR A 151 18.08 -1.27 5.50
N ILE A 152 17.32 -2.28 5.92
CA ILE A 152 17.34 -2.79 7.30
C ILE A 152 17.53 -4.31 7.37
N PRO A 153 18.38 -4.96 6.52
CA PRO A 153 18.51 -6.42 6.53
C PRO A 153 18.95 -6.98 7.88
N HIS A 154 19.71 -6.20 8.66
CA HIS A 154 20.14 -6.55 10.01
C HIS A 154 18.98 -6.70 11.01
N ARG A 155 17.81 -6.14 10.72
CA ARG A 155 16.58 -6.26 11.52
C ARG A 155 15.68 -7.42 11.11
N LEU A 156 15.99 -8.12 10.01
CA LEU A 156 15.11 -9.16 9.48
C LEU A 156 15.60 -10.55 9.85
N SER A 157 14.73 -11.37 10.43
CA SER A 157 14.92 -12.83 10.59
C SER A 157 14.50 -13.59 9.33
N GLY A 158 13.59 -13.01 8.54
CA GLY A 158 13.13 -13.56 7.27
C GLY A 158 12.09 -12.64 6.62
N ALA A 159 11.84 -12.85 5.34
CA ALA A 159 10.83 -12.11 4.58
C ALA A 159 10.05 -13.06 3.66
N ALA A 160 8.74 -12.86 3.58
CA ALA A 160 7.88 -13.53 2.61
C ALA A 160 7.19 -12.49 1.72
N LEU A 161 7.07 -12.82 0.43
CA LEU A 161 6.36 -12.03 -0.56
C LEU A 161 5.15 -12.84 -1.03
N VAL A 162 3.95 -12.34 -0.78
CA VAL A 162 2.69 -13.01 -1.15
C VAL A 162 2.09 -12.23 -2.30
N VAL A 163 1.92 -12.89 -3.44
CA VAL A 163 1.41 -12.30 -4.70
C VAL A 163 2.02 -10.92 -5.02
N PRO A 164 3.36 -10.78 -5.01
CA PRO A 164 3.99 -9.46 -5.05
C PRO A 164 3.69 -8.71 -6.34
N PHE A 165 3.37 -7.43 -6.20
CA PHE A 165 3.26 -6.55 -7.36
C PHE A 165 4.65 -6.26 -7.95
N VAL A 166 4.81 -6.42 -9.26
CA VAL A 166 6.12 -6.32 -9.93
C VAL A 166 6.37 -4.94 -10.53
N HIS A 167 7.62 -4.48 -10.48
CA HIS A 167 8.05 -3.24 -11.11
C HIS A 167 8.55 -3.52 -12.54
N TYR A 168 7.78 -3.11 -13.55
CA TYR A 168 8.08 -3.39 -14.96
C TYR A 168 9.37 -2.71 -15.49
N TRP A 169 9.90 -1.69 -14.81
CA TRP A 169 11.13 -1.00 -15.20
C TRP A 169 12.33 -1.37 -14.33
N TRP A 170 12.39 -2.61 -13.81
CA TRP A 170 13.52 -3.06 -13.01
C TRP A 170 14.79 -3.14 -13.86
N PRO A 171 15.89 -2.41 -13.56
CA PRO A 171 17.07 -2.36 -14.43
C PRO A 171 17.75 -3.72 -14.64
N SER A 172 17.75 -4.57 -13.61
CA SER A 172 18.31 -5.92 -13.61
C SER A 172 17.44 -6.96 -14.33
N PHE A 173 16.27 -6.60 -14.87
CA PHE A 173 15.38 -7.54 -15.55
C PHE A 173 15.38 -7.31 -17.07
N PRO A 174 15.32 -8.36 -17.91
CA PRO A 174 15.34 -8.20 -19.36
C PRO A 174 14.20 -7.29 -19.85
N THR A 175 14.54 -6.20 -20.53
CA THR A 175 13.57 -5.19 -20.96
C THR A 175 12.47 -5.76 -21.87
N GLN A 176 12.80 -6.74 -22.70
CA GLN A 176 11.82 -7.41 -23.55
C GLN A 176 10.77 -8.16 -22.71
N LEU A 177 11.22 -8.96 -21.74
CA LEU A 177 10.33 -9.73 -20.86
C LEU A 177 9.47 -8.81 -20.00
N SER A 178 10.02 -7.71 -19.49
CA SER A 178 9.26 -6.66 -18.81
C SER A 178 8.14 -6.06 -19.68
N ARG A 179 8.44 -5.78 -20.95
CA ARG A 179 7.44 -5.22 -21.89
C ARG A 179 6.37 -6.24 -22.23
N GLU A 180 6.73 -7.50 -22.42
CA GLU A 180 5.79 -8.59 -22.64
C GLU A 180 4.89 -8.79 -21.43
N ALA A 181 5.44 -8.78 -20.21
CA ALA A 181 4.66 -8.86 -18.97
C ALA A 181 3.70 -7.67 -18.81
N LEU A 182 4.16 -6.43 -19.07
CA LEU A 182 3.29 -5.25 -19.02
C LEU A 182 2.15 -5.36 -20.03
N ARG A 183 2.41 -5.88 -21.24
CA ARG A 183 1.39 -6.04 -22.30
C ARG A 183 0.30 -7.06 -21.95
N LYS A 184 0.52 -7.93 -20.96
CA LYS A 184 -0.50 -8.88 -20.48
C LYS A 184 -1.58 -8.23 -19.61
N LEU A 185 -1.33 -7.02 -19.10
CA LEU A 185 -2.32 -6.29 -18.30
C LEU A 185 -3.40 -5.67 -19.19
N PRO A 186 -4.59 -5.38 -18.63
CA PRO A 186 -5.58 -4.53 -19.30
C PRO A 186 -4.97 -3.21 -19.76
N VAL A 187 -5.42 -2.72 -20.92
CA VAL A 187 -4.91 -1.48 -21.53
C VAL A 187 -4.91 -0.29 -20.56
N PRO A 188 -5.96 -0.04 -19.74
CA PRO A 188 -5.94 0.99 -18.71
C PRO A 188 -4.74 0.92 -17.77
N ASP A 189 -4.46 -0.27 -17.23
CA ASP A 189 -3.41 -0.50 -16.25
C ASP A 189 -2.04 -0.25 -16.87
N GLN A 190 -1.85 -0.67 -18.12
CA GLN A 190 -0.62 -0.40 -18.85
C GLN A 190 -0.34 1.10 -18.98
N TRP A 191 -1.36 1.91 -19.26
CA TRP A 191 -1.23 3.36 -19.34
C TRP A 191 -1.01 3.98 -17.97
N THR A 192 -1.75 3.54 -16.95
CA THR A 192 -1.59 4.02 -15.57
C THR A 192 -0.19 3.79 -15.05
N PHE A 193 0.40 2.62 -15.29
CA PHE A 193 1.78 2.36 -14.86
C PHE A 193 2.80 3.17 -15.65
N ARG A 194 2.55 3.45 -16.94
CA ARG A 194 3.41 4.37 -17.71
C ARG A 194 3.31 5.81 -17.19
N VAL A 195 2.12 6.29 -16.85
CA VAL A 195 1.93 7.62 -16.25
C VAL A 195 2.63 7.69 -14.91
N ALA A 196 2.43 6.69 -14.04
CA ALA A 196 3.10 6.62 -12.73
C ALA A 196 4.63 6.62 -12.85
N HIS A 197 5.18 5.98 -13.88
CA HIS A 197 6.64 5.89 -14.08
C HIS A 197 7.24 7.13 -14.75
N PHE A 198 6.67 7.58 -15.87
CA PHE A 198 7.26 8.64 -16.71
C PHE A 198 6.75 10.05 -16.39
N ALA A 199 5.55 10.17 -15.83
CA ALA A 199 4.92 11.45 -15.51
C ALA A 199 4.19 11.39 -14.15
N PRO A 200 4.87 11.06 -13.03
CA PRO A 200 4.23 10.88 -11.73
C PRO A 200 3.48 12.13 -11.24
N TRP A 201 3.89 13.33 -11.70
CA TRP A 201 3.19 14.59 -11.42
C TRP A 201 1.77 14.66 -11.99
N LEU A 202 1.46 13.83 -13.00
CA LEU A 202 0.14 13.72 -13.61
C LEU A 202 -0.73 12.64 -12.96
N LEU A 203 -0.15 11.79 -12.09
CA LEU A 203 -0.80 10.59 -11.59
C LEU A 203 -2.10 10.89 -10.83
N HIS A 204 -2.13 11.94 -10.00
CA HIS A 204 -3.35 12.31 -9.28
C HIS A 204 -4.50 12.66 -10.24
N TRP A 205 -4.22 13.54 -11.21
CA TRP A 205 -5.20 13.88 -12.23
C TRP A 205 -5.64 12.61 -12.98
N TRP A 206 -4.71 11.80 -13.46
CA TRP A 206 -5.01 10.57 -14.19
C TRP A 206 -5.93 9.62 -13.41
N MET A 207 -5.65 9.42 -12.12
CA MET A 207 -6.41 8.50 -11.26
C MET A 207 -7.82 9.01 -10.90
N THR A 208 -8.07 10.32 -11.04
CA THR A 208 -9.36 10.96 -10.68
C THR A 208 -10.27 11.21 -11.88
N GLN A 209 -9.87 10.81 -13.09
CA GLN A 209 -10.70 10.98 -14.28
C GLN A 209 -11.92 10.07 -14.25
N LYS A 210 -13.08 10.62 -14.65
CA LYS A 210 -14.37 9.92 -14.74
C LYS A 210 -14.70 9.42 -16.16
N TRP A 211 -13.88 9.76 -17.13
CA TRP A 211 -14.17 9.64 -18.58
C TRP A 211 -13.51 8.39 -19.15
N PHE A 212 -12.64 7.75 -18.37
CA PHE A 212 -12.08 6.44 -18.63
C PHE A 212 -11.76 5.77 -17.29
N THR A 213 -11.72 4.44 -17.28
CA THR A 213 -11.22 3.67 -16.15
C THR A 213 -9.71 3.85 -16.05
N SER A 214 -9.21 4.41 -14.95
CA SER A 214 -7.78 4.58 -14.74
C SER A 214 -7.12 3.25 -14.36
N LEU A 215 -7.69 2.50 -13.41
CA LEU A 215 -7.13 1.24 -12.96
C LEU A 215 -8.22 0.16 -12.88
N SER A 216 -7.98 -0.98 -13.51
CA SER A 216 -8.96 -2.05 -13.69
C SER A 216 -9.40 -2.64 -12.35
N ILE A 217 -8.49 -2.73 -11.37
CA ILE A 217 -8.83 -3.20 -10.02
C ILE A 217 -9.80 -2.26 -9.29
N MET A 218 -9.70 -0.95 -9.52
CA MET A 218 -10.62 0.03 -8.91
C MET A 218 -12.01 0.01 -9.57
N ALA A 219 -12.11 -0.50 -10.80
CA ALA A 219 -13.38 -0.71 -11.49
C ALA A 219 -14.00 -2.08 -11.19
N GLY A 220 -13.40 -2.88 -10.30
CA GLY A 220 -13.86 -4.24 -10.00
C GLY A 220 -13.80 -5.17 -11.21
N ASN A 221 -12.87 -4.92 -12.16
CA ASN A 221 -12.76 -5.76 -13.35
C ASN A 221 -12.20 -7.14 -12.98
N MET A 222 -13.04 -8.16 -13.11
CA MET A 222 -12.72 -9.55 -12.79
C MET A 222 -11.80 -10.21 -13.83
N GLU A 223 -11.59 -9.61 -15.01
CA GLU A 223 -10.68 -10.13 -16.05
C GLU A 223 -9.21 -10.21 -15.58
N LEU A 224 -8.88 -9.58 -14.45
CA LEU A 224 -7.56 -9.69 -13.81
C LEU A 224 -7.29 -11.06 -13.18
N PHE A 225 -8.35 -11.79 -12.83
CA PHE A 225 -8.27 -13.04 -12.10
C PHE A 225 -8.02 -14.22 -13.04
N SER A 226 -7.17 -15.17 -12.63
CA SER A 226 -7.02 -16.44 -13.33
C SER A 226 -8.30 -17.27 -13.24
N PRO A 227 -8.49 -18.30 -14.09
CA PRO A 227 -9.64 -19.21 -13.95
C PRO A 227 -9.75 -19.83 -12.54
N SER A 228 -8.61 -20.17 -11.92
CA SER A 228 -8.58 -20.69 -10.55
C SER A 228 -9.00 -19.65 -9.52
N ASP A 229 -8.61 -18.39 -9.71
CA ASP A 229 -9.05 -17.29 -8.83
C ASP A 229 -10.58 -17.12 -8.92
N HIS A 230 -11.16 -17.22 -10.11
CA HIS A 230 -12.62 -17.17 -10.30
C HIS A 230 -13.33 -18.31 -9.55
N GLU A 231 -12.80 -19.52 -9.58
CA GLU A 231 -13.37 -20.65 -8.82
C GLU A 231 -13.30 -20.42 -7.31
N ILE A 232 -12.19 -19.86 -6.81
CA ILE A 232 -12.02 -19.52 -5.39
C ILE A 232 -13.02 -18.43 -4.98
N LEU A 233 -13.10 -17.36 -5.76
CA LEU A 233 -14.02 -16.24 -5.53
C LEU A 233 -15.47 -16.71 -5.53
N LYS A 234 -15.85 -17.61 -6.46
CA LYS A 234 -17.18 -18.20 -6.47
C LYS A 234 -17.48 -18.97 -5.18
N LYS A 235 -16.55 -19.81 -4.72
CA LYS A 235 -16.71 -20.56 -3.46
C LYS A 235 -16.83 -19.65 -2.24
N TRP A 236 -16.09 -18.54 -2.21
CA TRP A 236 -16.17 -17.53 -1.16
C TRP A 236 -17.51 -16.80 -1.16
N MET A 237 -18.01 -16.42 -2.34
CA MET A 237 -19.32 -15.79 -2.47
C MET A 237 -20.46 -16.74 -2.05
N GLU A 238 -20.30 -18.05 -2.29
CA GLU A 238 -21.27 -19.08 -1.88
C GLU A 238 -21.20 -19.38 -0.37
N ASN A 239 -20.05 -19.18 0.28
CA ASN A 239 -19.85 -19.40 1.71
C ASN A 239 -19.11 -18.21 2.35
N PRO A 240 -19.79 -17.05 2.50
CA PRO A 240 -19.14 -15.87 3.06
C PRO A 240 -18.78 -16.12 4.52
N ASP A 241 -17.49 -15.95 4.86
CA ASP A 241 -17.07 -15.94 6.26
C ASP A 241 -17.62 -14.66 6.91
N PRO A 242 -18.47 -14.76 7.95
CA PRO A 242 -19.04 -13.59 8.62
C PRO A 242 -17.97 -12.67 9.26
N ASN A 243 -16.72 -13.12 9.39
CA ASN A 243 -15.61 -12.36 9.94
C ASN A 243 -14.66 -11.77 8.89
N GLN A 244 -14.87 -12.01 7.59
CA GLN A 244 -14.10 -11.36 6.53
C GLN A 244 -14.82 -10.11 6.02
N VAL A 245 -14.22 -8.94 6.23
CA VAL A 245 -14.65 -7.69 5.58
C VAL A 245 -13.86 -7.58 4.26
N CYS A 246 -14.57 -7.56 3.13
CA CYS A 246 -14.01 -7.27 1.81
C CYS A 246 -13.54 -5.82 1.68
#